data_AF-A0A3D1T6W9-F1
#
_entry.id   AF-A0A3D1T6W9-F1
#
_cell.length_a   1.000
_cell.length_b   1.000
_cell.length_c   1.000
_cell.angle_alpha   90.00
_cell.angle_beta   90.00
_cell.angle_gamma   90.00
#
_symmetry.space_group_name_H-M   'P 1'
#
loop_
_entity.id
_entity.type
_entity.pdbx_description
1 polymer ?
#
loop_
_entity_poly.entity_id
_entity_poly.type
_entity_poly.pdbx_seq_one_letter_code
_entity_poly.pdbx_strand_id
1 'polypeptide(L)'
;IAYTDGANLDARTKMQKAAFLAGAAFTRAYVGYAHAIAHTLGGFYGVPHGLANAVLLPYILDYFGASVHKPLAELADLAGISAPGDSLAQKAECFIAAVRDMNRKMDIPEKIKGIKEQDIPVMAERALSEAHPLYPVPK
;
A
#
# COMPACT_ATOMS: atom_id res chain seq x y z
N ILE A 1 -15.58 1.41 -13.62
CA ILE A 1 -14.59 0.87 -12.66
C ILE A 1 -15.30 -0.09 -11.71
N ALA A 2 -14.63 -1.14 -11.21
CA ALA A 2 -15.30 -2.18 -10.42
C ALA A 2 -15.90 -1.68 -9.09
N TYR A 3 -15.40 -0.56 -8.56
CA TYR A 3 -15.91 0.06 -7.33
C TYR A 3 -17.30 0.70 -7.50
N THR A 4 -17.51 1.48 -8.57
CA THR A 4 -18.76 2.23 -8.79
C THR A 4 -19.87 1.37 -9.41
N ASP A 5 -19.48 0.33 -10.16
CA ASP A 5 -20.42 -0.60 -10.79
C ASP A 5 -19.92 -2.03 -10.56
N GLY A 6 -20.53 -2.67 -9.57
CA GLY A 6 -20.23 -4.04 -9.20
C GLY A 6 -20.72 -5.09 -10.19
N ALA A 7 -21.58 -4.74 -11.15
CA ALA A 7 -22.06 -5.63 -12.19
C ALA A 7 -21.22 -5.57 -13.48
N ASN A 8 -20.30 -4.60 -13.58
CA ASN A 8 -19.40 -4.46 -14.72
C ASN A 8 -18.41 -5.63 -14.80
N LEU A 9 -18.77 -6.65 -15.59
CA LEU A 9 -17.99 -7.88 -15.73
C LEU A 9 -16.59 -7.65 -16.31
N ASP A 10 -16.42 -6.71 -17.25
CA ASP A 10 -15.11 -6.39 -17.81
C ASP A 10 -14.18 -5.80 -16.73
N ALA A 11 -14.66 -4.82 -15.95
CA ALA A 11 -13.90 -4.23 -14.86
C ALA A 11 -13.59 -5.27 -13.75
N ARG A 12 -14.56 -6.12 -13.39
CA ARG A 12 -14.38 -7.23 -12.43
C ARG A 12 -13.32 -8.23 -12.90
N THR A 13 -13.36 -8.62 -14.17
CA THR A 13 -12.40 -9.56 -14.78
C THR A 13 -10.99 -8.98 -14.77
N LYS A 14 -10.84 -7.70 -15.13
CA LYS A 14 -9.56 -7.00 -15.07
C LYS A 14 -9.02 -6.91 -13.64
N MET A 15 -9.87 -6.61 -12.64
CA MET A 15 -9.48 -6.59 -11.23
C MET A 15 -9.08 -7.98 -10.70
N GLN A 16 -9.81 -9.03 -11.09
CA GLN A 16 -9.45 -10.40 -10.73
C GLN A 16 -8.07 -10.78 -11.29
N LYS A 17 -7.81 -10.45 -12.57
CA LYS A 17 -6.50 -10.67 -13.18
C LYS A 17 -5.39 -9.88 -12.47
N ALA A 18 -5.65 -8.61 -12.14
CA ALA A 18 -4.70 -7.78 -11.40
C ALA A 18 -4.38 -8.38 -10.01
N ALA A 19 -5.39 -8.81 -9.26
CA ALA A 19 -5.22 -9.44 -7.95
C ALA A 19 -4.43 -10.75 -8.04
N PHE A 20 -4.70 -11.57 -9.07
CA PHE A 20 -3.94 -12.81 -9.30
C PHE A 20 -2.46 -12.53 -9.59
N LEU A 21 -2.16 -11.56 -10.47
CA LEU A 21 -0.78 -11.19 -10.80
C LEU A 21 -0.04 -10.59 -9.59
N ALA A 22 -0.71 -9.75 -8.81
CA ALA A 22 -0.17 -9.24 -7.54
C ALA A 22 0.16 -10.40 -6.57
N GLY A 23 -0.75 -11.37 -6.44
CA GLY A 23 -0.55 -12.60 -5.68
C GLY A 23 0.68 -13.38 -6.11
N ALA A 24 0.84 -13.61 -7.41
CA ALA A 24 2.00 -14.29 -7.96
C ALA A 24 3.32 -13.53 -7.67
N ALA A 25 3.28 -12.20 -7.68
CA ALA A 25 4.45 -11.36 -7.37
C ALA A 25 4.84 -11.44 -5.88
N PHE A 26 3.94 -11.10 -4.96
CA PHE A 26 4.28 -11.06 -3.53
C PHE A 26 4.49 -12.45 -2.93
N THR A 27 3.94 -13.52 -3.53
CA THR A 27 4.25 -14.91 -3.09
C THR A 27 5.74 -15.23 -3.27
N ARG A 28 6.41 -14.61 -4.25
CA ARG A 28 7.84 -14.83 -4.53
C ARG A 28 8.74 -13.77 -3.92
N ALA A 29 8.24 -12.54 -3.83
CA ALA A 29 8.99 -11.37 -3.38
C ALA A 29 8.67 -10.96 -1.93
N TYR A 30 7.78 -11.68 -1.22
CA TYR A 30 7.22 -11.23 0.06
C TYR A 30 6.53 -9.85 -0.05
N VAL A 31 6.26 -9.24 1.10
CA VAL A 31 5.59 -7.95 1.27
C VAL A 31 6.52 -6.99 2.05
N GLY A 32 5.98 -5.98 2.73
CA GLY A 32 6.76 -5.01 3.50
C GLY A 32 6.04 -4.49 4.73
N TYR A 33 6.53 -3.37 5.29
CA TYR A 33 6.01 -2.80 6.54
C TYR A 33 4.51 -2.50 6.55
N ALA A 34 3.91 -2.16 5.40
CA ALA A 34 2.47 -1.94 5.32
C ALA A 34 1.67 -3.18 5.78
N HIS A 35 2.08 -4.39 5.35
CA HIS A 35 1.43 -5.63 5.76
C HIS A 35 1.73 -5.98 7.21
N ALA A 36 2.99 -5.88 7.64
CA ALA A 36 3.38 -6.20 9.02
C ALA A 36 2.58 -5.35 10.03
N ILE A 37 2.48 -4.05 9.79
CA ILE A 37 1.69 -3.15 10.64
C ILE A 37 0.20 -3.46 10.51
N ALA A 38 -0.31 -3.74 9.31
CA ALA A 38 -1.70 -4.13 9.09
C ALA A 38 -2.10 -5.40 9.85
N HIS A 39 -1.22 -6.40 9.97
CA HIS A 39 -1.47 -7.60 10.76
C HIS A 39 -1.60 -7.29 12.25
N THR A 40 -0.78 -6.39 12.80
CA THR A 40 -0.92 -5.96 14.20
C THR A 40 -2.23 -5.20 14.44
N LEU A 41 -2.65 -4.33 13.52
CA LEU A 41 -3.95 -3.65 13.60
C LEU A 41 -5.12 -4.63 13.56
N GLY A 42 -5.04 -5.64 12.69
CA GLY A 42 -6.02 -6.72 12.62
C GLY A 42 -6.07 -7.54 13.92
N GLY A 43 -4.91 -7.89 14.49
CA GLY A 43 -4.81 -8.70 15.70
C GLY A 43 -5.29 -7.99 16.97
N PHE A 44 -4.97 -6.71 17.14
CA PHE A 44 -5.33 -5.96 18.36
C PHE A 44 -6.74 -5.36 18.30
N TYR A 45 -7.15 -4.88 17.11
CA TYR A 45 -8.35 -4.04 16.98
C TYR A 45 -9.35 -4.56 15.96
N GLY A 46 -9.11 -5.73 15.34
CA GLY A 46 -10.04 -6.31 14.37
C GLY A 46 -10.20 -5.47 13.10
N VAL A 47 -9.24 -4.60 12.79
CA VAL A 47 -9.30 -3.75 11.59
C VAL A 47 -9.26 -4.65 10.33
N PRO A 48 -10.21 -4.51 9.39
CA PRO A 48 -10.19 -5.29 8.16
C PRO A 48 -8.87 -5.13 7.40
N HIS A 49 -8.27 -6.24 7.00
CA HIS A 49 -6.89 -6.27 6.47
C HIS A 49 -6.68 -5.36 5.24
N GLY A 50 -7.61 -5.39 4.28
CA GLY A 50 -7.54 -4.53 3.09
C GLY A 50 -7.64 -3.04 3.43
N LEU A 51 -8.49 -2.70 4.41
CA LEU A 51 -8.61 -1.33 4.90
C LEU A 51 -7.31 -0.88 5.57
N ALA A 52 -6.77 -1.67 6.49
CA ALA A 52 -5.52 -1.35 7.17
C ALA A 52 -4.38 -1.10 6.17
N ASN A 53 -4.20 -1.98 5.17
CA ASN A 53 -3.19 -1.79 4.13
C ASN A 53 -3.43 -0.53 3.30
N ALA A 54 -4.67 -0.28 2.87
CA ALA A 54 -5.00 0.90 2.07
C ALA A 54 -4.67 2.20 2.81
N VAL A 55 -5.01 2.28 4.10
CA VAL A 55 -4.69 3.45 4.94
C VAL A 55 -3.19 3.61 5.13
N LEU A 56 -2.46 2.54 5.43
CA LEU A 56 -1.03 2.58 5.77
C LEU A 56 -0.12 2.83 4.57
N LEU A 57 -0.46 2.28 3.39
CA LEU A 57 0.41 2.27 2.21
C LEU A 57 1.03 3.64 1.88
N PRO A 58 0.26 4.75 1.72
CA PRO A 58 0.86 6.04 1.39
C PRO A 58 1.87 6.53 2.45
N TYR A 59 1.61 6.31 3.74
CA TYR A 59 2.53 6.71 4.82
C TYR A 59 3.83 5.90 4.80
N ILE A 60 3.75 4.60 4.48
CA ILE A 60 4.93 3.75 4.38
C ILE A 60 5.78 4.12 3.17
N LEU A 61 5.15 4.47 2.04
CA LEU A 61 5.88 4.95 0.87
C LEU A 61 6.57 6.30 1.13
N ASP A 62 5.91 7.23 1.85
CA ASP A 62 6.55 8.48 2.28
C ASP A 62 7.75 8.21 3.18
N TYR A 63 7.60 7.30 4.15
CA TYR A 63 8.65 6.93 5.10
C TYR A 63 9.91 6.39 4.39
N PHE A 64 9.73 5.60 3.33
CA PHE A 64 10.87 5.08 2.56
C PHE A 64 11.61 6.19 1.79
N GLY A 65 10.94 7.28 1.43
CA GLY A 65 11.54 8.44 0.78
C GLY A 65 12.38 8.07 -0.45
N ALA A 66 13.60 8.62 -0.51
CA ALA A 66 14.48 8.47 -1.67
C ALA A 66 14.82 7.02 -2.05
N SER A 67 14.78 6.08 -1.09
CA SER A 67 15.12 4.67 -1.31
C SER A 67 14.17 3.98 -2.31
N VAL A 68 12.95 4.50 -2.48
CA VAL A 68 11.93 3.96 -3.37
C VAL A 68 11.62 4.85 -4.57
N HIS A 69 12.30 5.99 -4.74
CA HIS A 69 11.98 6.91 -5.84
C HIS A 69 12.09 6.24 -7.21
N LYS A 70 13.16 5.48 -7.45
CA LYS A 70 13.35 4.77 -8.72
C LYS A 70 12.22 3.75 -9.00
N PRO A 71 11.96 2.75 -8.13
CA PRO A 71 10.89 1.79 -8.40
C PRO A 71 9.50 2.43 -8.47
N LEU A 72 9.20 3.46 -7.67
CA LEU A 72 7.92 4.16 -7.77
C LEU A 72 7.81 4.98 -9.06
N ALA A 73 8.90 5.56 -9.55
CA ALA A 73 8.92 6.25 -10.83
C ALA A 73 8.63 5.31 -12.01
N GLU A 74 9.21 4.10 -12.00
CA GLU A 74 8.93 3.07 -13.00
C GLU A 74 7.44 2.67 -12.99
N LEU A 75 6.84 2.52 -11.80
CA LEU A 75 5.41 2.26 -11.65
C LEU A 75 4.54 3.43 -12.11
N ALA A 76 4.96 4.67 -11.85
CA ALA A 76 4.26 5.87 -12.30
C ALA A 76 4.22 5.97 -13.82
N ASP A 77 5.35 5.71 -14.48
CA ASP A 77 5.46 5.69 -15.93
C ASP A 77 4.58 4.59 -16.54
N LEU A 78 4.62 3.37 -15.98
CA LEU A 78 3.79 2.25 -16.44
C LEU A 78 2.30 2.49 -16.25
N ALA A 79 1.91 3.21 -15.20
CA ALA A 79 0.52 3.57 -14.92
C ALA A 79 0.06 4.82 -15.72
N GLY A 80 0.97 5.52 -16.41
CA GLY A 80 0.66 6.73 -17.17
C GLY A 80 0.25 7.92 -16.29
N ILE A 81 0.79 8.01 -15.07
CA ILE A 81 0.44 9.04 -14.07
C ILE A 81 1.57 10.05 -13.83
N SER A 82 2.68 9.93 -14.55
CA SER A 82 3.81 10.87 -14.59
C SER A 82 3.89 11.59 -15.93
N ALA A 83 4.61 12.72 -15.97
CA ALA A 83 4.87 13.46 -17.19
C ALA A 83 6.27 13.14 -17.77
N PRO A 84 6.45 13.26 -19.10
CA PRO A 84 7.78 13.28 -19.71
C PRO A 84 8.62 14.42 -19.13
N GLY A 85 9.84 14.10 -18.69
CA GLY A 85 10.78 15.09 -18.12
C GLY A 85 10.75 15.20 -16.59
N ASP A 86 9.78 14.58 -15.91
CA ASP A 86 9.77 14.50 -14.44
C ASP A 86 11.01 13.75 -13.92
N SER A 87 11.60 14.26 -12.84
CA SER A 87 12.63 13.56 -12.08
C SER A 87 12.07 12.31 -11.38
N LEU A 88 12.94 11.40 -10.96
CA LEU A 88 12.51 10.19 -10.22
C LEU A 88 11.71 10.52 -8.95
N ALA A 89 12.08 11.61 -8.25
CA ALA A 89 11.36 12.07 -7.06
C ALA A 89 9.94 12.53 -7.42
N GLN A 90 9.81 13.39 -8.43
CA GLN A 90 8.50 13.89 -8.88
C GLN A 90 7.59 12.75 -9.35
N LYS A 91 8.12 11.77 -10.09
CA LYS A 91 7.35 10.60 -10.53
C LYS A 91 6.90 9.74 -9.35
N ALA A 92 7.78 9.55 -8.36
CA ALA A 92 7.42 8.84 -7.13
C ALA A 92 6.32 9.58 -6.38
N GLU A 93 6.42 10.91 -6.22
CA GLU A 93 5.38 11.74 -5.61
C GLU A 93 4.04 11.62 -6.35
N CYS A 94 4.04 11.62 -7.69
CA CYS A 94 2.86 11.36 -8.51
C CYS A 94 2.24 10.00 -8.21
N PHE A 95 3.06 8.95 -8.05
CA PHE A 95 2.58 7.62 -7.68
C PHE A 95 1.90 7.61 -6.31
N ILE A 96 2.54 8.16 -5.28
CA ILE A 96 1.96 8.16 -3.92
C ILE A 96 0.72 9.08 -3.87
N ALA A 97 0.71 10.19 -4.63
CA ALA A 97 -0.47 11.04 -4.79
C ALA A 97 -1.64 10.28 -5.44
N ALA A 98 -1.39 9.47 -6.47
CA ALA A 98 -2.41 8.63 -7.10
C ALA A 98 -2.97 7.56 -6.15
N VAL A 99 -2.13 6.97 -5.28
CA VAL A 99 -2.59 6.05 -4.22
C VAL A 99 -3.55 6.76 -3.25
N ARG A 100 -3.18 7.96 -2.77
CA ARG A 100 -4.07 8.75 -1.90
C ARG A 100 -5.36 9.14 -2.59
N ASP A 101 -5.29 9.51 -3.87
CA ASP A 101 -6.46 9.88 -4.66
C ASP A 101 -7.41 8.70 -4.87
N MET A 102 -6.87 7.50 -5.12
CA MET A 102 -7.65 6.28 -5.20
C MET A 102 -8.36 5.98 -3.88
N ASN A 103 -7.66 6.09 -2.75
CA ASN A 103 -8.25 5.93 -1.42
C ASN A 103 -9.42 6.89 -1.21
N ARG A 104 -9.24 8.18 -1.50
CA ARG A 104 -10.31 9.18 -1.37
C ARG A 104 -11.53 8.86 -2.25
N LYS A 105 -11.29 8.47 -3.51
CA LYS A 105 -12.35 8.09 -4.46
C LYS A 105 -13.11 6.83 -4.06
N MET A 106 -12.53 6.01 -3.18
CA MET A 106 -13.11 4.76 -2.66
C MET A 106 -13.57 4.88 -1.21
N ASP A 107 -13.71 6.10 -0.69
CA ASP A 107 -14.13 6.39 0.67
C ASP A 107 -13.30 5.69 1.74
N ILE A 108 -12.02 5.42 1.45
CA ILE A 108 -11.06 4.89 2.41
C ILE A 108 -10.63 6.03 3.35
N PRO A 109 -10.79 5.88 4.68
CA PRO A 109 -10.39 6.92 5.64
C PRO A 109 -8.87 7.12 5.66
N GLU A 110 -8.41 8.34 5.92
CA GLU A 110 -6.97 8.62 6.04
C GLU A 110 -6.34 8.06 7.32
N LYS A 111 -7.14 7.78 8.35
CA LYS A 111 -6.66 7.29 9.65
C LYS A 111 -7.54 6.19 10.20
N ILE A 112 -6.92 5.23 10.87
CA ILE A 112 -7.62 4.26 11.71
C ILE A 112 -7.89 4.92 13.07
N LYS A 113 -9.17 4.93 13.48
CA LYS A 113 -9.60 5.47 14.78
C LYS A 113 -9.64 4.37 15.84
N GLY A 114 -9.55 4.75 17.12
CA GLY A 114 -9.72 3.83 18.25
C GLY A 114 -8.45 3.09 18.68
N ILE A 115 -7.30 3.40 18.07
CA ILE A 115 -5.98 2.90 18.51
C ILE A 115 -5.60 3.59 19.81
N LYS A 116 -5.19 2.81 20.81
CA LYS A 116 -4.70 3.31 22.09
C LYS A 116 -3.19 3.50 22.00
N GLU A 117 -2.70 4.67 22.40
CA GLU A 117 -1.26 4.99 22.32
C GLU A 117 -0.37 4.00 23.09
N GLN A 118 -0.86 3.48 24.23
CA GLN A 118 -0.17 2.48 25.03
C GLN A 118 0.10 1.15 24.30
N ASP A 119 -0.68 0.81 23.27
CA ASP A 119 -0.52 -0.44 22.51
C ASP A 119 0.47 -0.27 21.34
N ILE A 120 0.79 0.97 20.95
CA ILE A 120 1.69 1.26 19.82
C ILE A 120 3.07 0.63 20.00
N PRO A 121 3.75 0.72 21.16
CA PRO A 121 5.09 0.13 21.32
C PRO A 121 5.11 -1.38 21.04
N VAL A 122 4.16 -2.13 21.60
CA VAL A 122 4.09 -3.59 21.41
C VAL A 122 3.67 -3.95 19.98
N MET A 123 2.79 -3.17 19.35
CA MET A 123 2.44 -3.35 17.94
C MET A 123 3.65 -3.10 17.03
N ALA A 124 4.41 -2.04 17.26
CA ALA A 124 5.61 -1.74 16.49
C ALA A 124 6.66 -2.85 16.63
N GLU A 125 6.88 -3.35 17.84
CA GLU A 125 7.79 -4.48 18.09
C GLU A 125 7.36 -5.74 17.33
N ARG A 126 6.06 -6.09 17.38
CA ARG A 126 5.53 -7.26 16.66
C ARG A 126 5.63 -7.10 15.14
N ALA A 127 5.30 -5.92 14.61
CA ALA A 127 5.44 -5.63 13.19
C ALA A 127 6.91 -5.72 12.74
N LEU A 128 7.84 -5.23 13.56
CA LEU A 128 9.27 -5.34 13.27
C LEU A 128 9.76 -6.79 13.32
N SER A 129 9.33 -7.57 14.32
CA SER A 129 9.66 -8.99 14.44
C SER A 129 9.10 -9.84 13.31
N GLU A 130 7.95 -9.46 12.74
CA GLU A 130 7.36 -10.13 11.59
C GLU A 130 8.13 -9.78 10.31
N ALA A 131 8.46 -8.50 10.12
CA ALA A 131 9.14 -8.03 8.93
C ALA A 131 10.61 -8.45 8.87
N HIS A 132 11.32 -8.45 10.01
CA HIS A 132 12.75 -8.74 10.06
C HIS A 132 13.02 -10.22 10.39
N PRO A 133 13.92 -10.93 9.68
CA PRO A 133 14.77 -10.46 8.58
C PRO A 133 14.20 -10.71 7.17
N LEU A 134 12.95 -11.16 7.06
CA LEU A 134 12.44 -11.83 5.86
C LEU A 134 11.90 -10.88 4.79
N TYR A 135 11.24 -9.79 5.18
CA TYR A 135 10.60 -8.88 4.23
C TYR A 135 11.65 -8.01 3.53
N PRO A 136 11.61 -7.88 2.20
CA PRO A 136 12.53 -7.02 1.46
C PRO A 136 12.10 -5.56 1.57
N VAL A 137 12.31 -4.99 2.76
CA VAL A 137 12.09 -3.58 3.03
C VAL A 137 13.30 -2.77 2.54
N PRO A 138 13.08 -1.66 1.80
CA PRO A 138 14.14 -0.73 1.42
C PRO A 138 14.95 -0.25 2.63
N LYS A 139 16.26 -0.06 2.43
CA LYS A 139 17.18 0.47 3.43
C LYS A 139 17.24 2.00 3.36
#